data_AF-A0A7T8LK91-F1
#
_entry.id   AF-A0A7T8LK91-F1
#
_cell.length_a   1.000
_cell.length_b   1.000
_cell.length_c   1.000
_cell.angle_alpha   90.00
_cell.angle_beta   90.00
_cell.angle_gamma   90.00
#
_symmetry.space_group_name_H-M   'P 1'
#
loop_
_entity.id
_entity.type
_entity.pdbx_description
1 polymer ?
#
loop_
_entity_poly.entity_id
_entity_poly.type
_entity_poly.pdbx_seq_one_letter_code
_entity_poly.pdbx_strand_id
1 'polypeptide(L)'
;MSKFTELCSAYTEFRNKLSDTRFDAYNFSGHVIKNYLDYLGIDNEKAYKIIPLDKDEKPNTKYTPTGATHLGDDGFWHLGFILTVYKDSNTYPQSPFQIDFKFRKNDDDSYTFGVDSIGFATKITSLINSNEFTPVFDKIQECILGHFQEFEDFLVGKHDKMSSIGFIQEGIFAKINSEKNE
;
A
#
# COMPACT_ATOMS: atom_id res chain seq x y z
N MET A 1 -43.24 1.28 16.69
CA MET A 1 -41.96 0.54 16.50
C MET A 1 -41.39 0.22 17.87
N SER A 2 -40.85 -0.99 18.09
CA SER A 2 -40.17 -1.32 19.36
C SER A 2 -38.74 -0.77 19.36
N LYS A 3 -38.14 -0.60 20.55
CA LYS A 3 -36.72 -0.23 20.66
C LYS A 3 -35.77 -1.25 20.04
N PHE A 4 -36.13 -2.52 20.08
CA PHE A 4 -35.37 -3.56 19.37
C PHE A 4 -35.47 -3.41 17.85
N THR A 5 -36.67 -3.10 17.33
CA THR A 5 -36.87 -2.86 15.89
C THR A 5 -36.07 -1.65 15.40
N GLU A 6 -35.98 -0.58 16.19
CA GLU A 6 -35.14 0.59 15.92
C GLU A 6 -33.67 0.21 15.74
N LEU A 7 -33.13 -0.64 16.63
CA LEU A 7 -31.77 -1.17 16.51
C LEU A 7 -31.57 -2.04 15.27
N CYS A 8 -32.52 -2.92 14.96
CA CYS A 8 -32.46 -3.77 13.76
C CYS A 8 -32.48 -2.94 12.46
N SER A 9 -33.29 -1.88 12.41
CA SER A 9 -33.31 -0.95 11.27
C SER A 9 -31.97 -0.24 11.11
N ALA A 10 -31.41 0.32 12.19
CA ALA A 10 -30.10 0.98 12.15
C ALA A 10 -28.98 0.02 11.71
N TYR A 11 -29.00 -1.21 12.21
CA TYR A 11 -28.05 -2.24 11.78
C TYR A 11 -28.20 -2.59 10.29
N THR A 12 -29.44 -2.68 9.78
CA THR A 12 -29.70 -2.97 8.37
C THR A 12 -29.16 -1.87 7.46
N GLU A 13 -29.40 -0.60 7.80
CA GLU A 13 -28.86 0.55 7.07
C GLU A 13 -27.33 0.56 7.07
N PHE A 14 -26.72 0.28 8.22
CA PHE A 14 -25.27 0.15 8.33
C PHE A 14 -24.73 -0.97 7.43
N ARG A 15 -25.36 -2.15 7.43
CA ARG A 15 -24.94 -3.29 6.61
C ARG A 15 -25.03 -3.01 5.12
N ASN A 16 -26.07 -2.30 4.68
CA ASN A 16 -26.21 -1.88 3.29
C ASN A 16 -25.09 -0.91 2.90
N LYS A 17 -24.87 0.15 3.69
CA LYS A 17 -23.77 1.12 3.47
C LYS A 17 -22.39 0.46 3.48
N LEU A 18 -22.16 -0.52 4.37
CA LEU A 18 -20.90 -1.28 4.41
C LEU A 18 -20.70 -2.12 3.15
N SER A 19 -21.77 -2.68 2.60
CA SER A 19 -21.72 -3.44 1.35
C SER A 19 -21.36 -2.54 0.16
N ASP A 20 -21.99 -1.37 0.07
CA ASP A 20 -21.75 -0.40 -1.01
C ASP A 20 -20.32 0.15 -0.96
N THR A 21 -19.88 0.59 0.22
CA THR A 21 -18.51 1.12 0.41
C THR A 21 -17.43 0.07 0.14
N ARG A 22 -17.71 -1.21 0.41
CA ARG A 22 -16.81 -2.31 0.08
C ARG A 22 -16.67 -2.52 -1.43
N PHE A 23 -17.78 -2.44 -2.17
CA PHE A 23 -17.73 -2.55 -3.62
C PHE A 23 -16.91 -1.41 -4.24
N ASP A 24 -17.13 -0.18 -3.77
CA ASP A 24 -16.35 0.99 -4.18
C ASP A 24 -14.87 0.83 -3.87
N ALA A 25 -14.52 0.32 -2.67
CA ALA A 25 -13.15 0.06 -2.28
C ALA A 25 -12.47 -1.00 -3.17
N TYR A 26 -13.19 -2.06 -3.52
CA TYR A 26 -12.68 -3.08 -4.44
C TYR A 26 -12.45 -2.53 -5.83
N ASN A 27 -13.36 -1.70 -6.35
CA ASN A 27 -13.14 -1.03 -7.62
C ASN A 27 -11.91 -0.11 -7.56
N PHE A 28 -11.81 0.72 -6.52
CA PHE A 28 -10.67 1.62 -6.32
C PHE A 28 -9.34 0.87 -6.23
N SER A 29 -9.30 -0.25 -5.50
CA SER A 29 -8.09 -1.09 -5.38
C SER A 29 -7.59 -1.58 -6.74
N GLY A 30 -8.51 -1.93 -7.66
CA GLY A 30 -8.16 -2.32 -9.02
C GLY A 30 -7.53 -1.17 -9.81
N HIS A 31 -8.05 0.05 -9.65
CA HIS A 31 -7.48 1.25 -10.24
C HIS A 31 -6.09 1.58 -9.68
N VAL A 32 -5.87 1.46 -8.37
CA VAL A 32 -4.56 1.69 -7.75
C VAL A 32 -3.51 0.76 -8.36
N ILE A 33 -3.77 -0.56 -8.36
CA ILE A 33 -2.82 -1.53 -8.90
C ILE A 33 -2.55 -1.30 -10.38
N LYS A 34 -3.60 -1.08 -11.18
CA LYS A 34 -3.44 -0.83 -12.62
C LYS A 34 -2.56 0.41 -12.85
N ASN A 35 -2.91 1.55 -12.26
CA ASN A 35 -2.17 2.79 -12.45
C ASN A 35 -0.73 2.69 -11.93
N TYR A 36 -0.48 1.93 -10.86
CA TYR A 36 0.87 1.77 -10.34
C TYR A 36 1.75 0.88 -11.23
N LEU A 37 1.19 -0.21 -11.78
CA LEU A 37 1.89 -1.03 -12.77
C LEU A 37 2.18 -0.24 -14.05
N ASP A 38 1.20 0.54 -14.53
CA ASP A 38 1.36 1.43 -15.68
C ASP A 38 2.44 2.50 -15.42
N TYR A 39 2.47 3.07 -14.21
CA TYR A 39 3.50 4.04 -13.78
C TYR A 39 4.91 3.44 -13.77
N LEU A 40 5.08 2.23 -13.23
CA LEU A 40 6.37 1.54 -13.18
C LEU A 40 6.81 0.99 -14.55
N GLY A 41 5.90 0.87 -15.51
CA GLY A 41 6.16 0.23 -16.80
C GLY A 41 6.48 -1.26 -16.68
N ILE A 42 5.92 -1.94 -15.68
CA ILE A 42 6.17 -3.37 -15.44
C ILE A 42 5.23 -4.22 -16.28
N ASP A 43 5.78 -5.05 -17.15
CA ASP A 43 5.08 -6.11 -17.90
C ASP A 43 5.29 -7.52 -17.30
N ASN A 44 6.26 -7.67 -16.40
CA ASN A 44 6.65 -8.94 -15.79
C ASN A 44 5.86 -9.23 -14.51
N GLU A 45 4.96 -10.22 -14.54
CA GLU A 45 4.19 -10.65 -13.37
C GLU A 45 5.05 -11.19 -12.20
N LYS A 46 6.33 -11.51 -12.41
CA LYS A 46 7.23 -11.93 -11.32
C LYS A 46 7.79 -10.76 -10.52
N ALA A 47 7.76 -9.55 -11.07
CA ALA A 47 8.31 -8.37 -10.42
C ALA A 47 7.39 -7.83 -9.31
N TYR A 48 6.16 -8.34 -9.20
CA TYR A 48 5.25 -7.89 -8.16
C TYR A 48 4.34 -8.99 -7.61
N LYS A 49 3.78 -8.73 -6.44
CA LYS A 49 2.72 -9.54 -5.83
C LYS A 49 1.74 -8.65 -5.09
N ILE A 50 0.45 -8.97 -5.19
CA ILE A 50 -0.57 -8.37 -4.32
C ILE A 50 -0.73 -9.28 -3.10
N ILE A 51 -0.76 -8.69 -1.90
CA ILE A 51 -0.83 -9.43 -0.65
C ILE A 51 -1.92 -8.85 0.27
N PRO A 52 -2.62 -9.68 1.05
CA PRO A 52 -3.42 -9.18 2.16
C PRO A 52 -2.50 -8.72 3.30
N LEU A 53 -2.91 -7.69 4.04
CA LEU A 53 -2.19 -7.23 5.24
C LEU A 53 -2.90 -7.68 6.54
N ASP A 54 -4.15 -8.16 6.45
CA ASP A 54 -4.98 -8.59 7.59
C ASP A 54 -4.79 -10.04 8.01
N LYS A 55 -4.06 -10.82 7.20
CA LYS A 55 -3.89 -12.26 7.38
C LYS A 55 -2.63 -12.74 6.71
N ASP A 56 -2.13 -13.87 7.18
CA ASP A 56 -1.01 -14.54 6.55
C ASP A 56 -1.30 -14.91 5.10
N GLU A 57 -0.27 -14.74 4.27
CA GLU A 57 -0.30 -15.19 2.90
C GLU A 57 -0.43 -16.72 2.84
N LYS A 58 -1.43 -17.19 2.09
CA LYS A 58 -1.57 -18.61 1.83
C LYS A 58 -0.50 -19.05 0.83
N PRO A 59 0.23 -20.15 1.10
CA PRO A 59 1.20 -20.69 0.16
C PRO A 59 0.58 -20.89 -1.23
N ASN A 60 1.34 -20.56 -2.28
CA ASN A 60 0.93 -20.72 -3.68
C ASN A 60 -0.37 -19.99 -4.09
N THR A 61 -0.77 -18.95 -3.36
CA THR A 61 -1.97 -18.16 -3.67
C THR A 61 -1.60 -16.85 -4.38
N LYS A 62 -2.22 -16.58 -5.53
CA LYS A 62 -2.19 -15.28 -6.21
C LYS A 62 -3.45 -14.51 -5.80
N TYR A 63 -3.26 -13.39 -5.11
CA TYR A 63 -4.38 -12.55 -4.69
C TYR A 63 -4.76 -11.57 -5.80
N THR A 64 -6.06 -11.29 -5.90
CA THR A 64 -6.58 -10.17 -6.68
C THR A 64 -6.64 -8.91 -5.81
N PRO A 65 -6.74 -7.70 -6.39
CA PRO A 65 -6.95 -6.47 -5.61
C PRO A 65 -8.09 -6.62 -4.60
N THR A 66 -9.23 -7.19 -5.03
CA THR A 66 -10.37 -7.49 -4.17
C THR A 66 -10.04 -8.47 -3.04
N GLY A 67 -9.28 -9.54 -3.31
CA GLY A 67 -8.96 -10.56 -2.31
C GLY A 67 -7.94 -10.13 -1.25
N ALA A 68 -7.18 -9.09 -1.55
CA ALA A 68 -6.17 -8.49 -0.68
C ALA A 68 -6.67 -7.23 0.05
N THR A 69 -7.71 -6.58 -0.47
CA THR A 69 -8.29 -5.37 0.13
C THR A 69 -9.14 -5.70 1.36
N HIS A 70 -8.88 -5.03 2.48
CA HIS A 70 -9.66 -5.14 3.71
C HIS A 70 -9.86 -3.77 4.36
N LEU A 71 -10.86 -3.66 5.22
CA LEU A 71 -11.11 -2.45 6.02
C LEU A 71 -10.31 -2.58 7.33
N GLY A 72 -9.45 -1.61 7.61
CA GLY A 72 -8.69 -1.53 8.84
C GLY A 72 -9.49 -0.86 9.97
N ASP A 73 -8.98 -1.00 11.19
CA ASP A 73 -9.58 -0.40 12.40
C ASP A 73 -9.45 1.13 12.44
N ASP A 74 -8.59 1.70 11.60
CA ASP A 74 -8.41 3.14 11.37
C ASP A 74 -9.50 3.76 10.47
N GLY A 75 -10.41 2.93 9.94
CA GLY A 75 -11.46 3.36 9.03
C GLY A 75 -10.98 3.61 7.59
N PHE A 76 -9.78 3.16 7.24
CA PHE A 76 -9.28 3.14 5.86
C PHE A 76 -9.33 1.71 5.30
N TRP A 77 -9.49 1.63 3.99
CA TRP A 77 -9.25 0.38 3.25
C TRP A 77 -7.77 0.27 2.95
N HIS A 78 -7.23 -0.93 3.13
CA HIS A 78 -5.81 -1.23 2.98
C HIS A 78 -5.59 -2.31 1.95
N LEU A 79 -4.50 -2.17 1.19
CA LEU A 79 -4.07 -3.08 0.14
C LEU A 79 -2.55 -3.22 0.15
N GLY A 80 -2.05 -4.44 0.31
CA GLY A 80 -0.62 -4.72 0.28
C GLY A 80 -0.13 -5.03 -1.13
N PHE A 81 1.06 -4.50 -1.44
CA PHE A 81 1.77 -4.75 -2.69
C PHE A 81 3.25 -4.99 -2.41
N ILE A 82 3.81 -6.07 -2.93
CA ILE A 82 5.25 -6.33 -2.91
C ILE A 82 5.80 -6.03 -4.30
N LEU A 83 6.77 -5.12 -4.38
CA LEU A 83 7.59 -4.86 -5.55
C LEU A 83 8.96 -5.53 -5.38
N THR A 84 9.36 -6.39 -6.31
CA THR A 84 10.67 -7.05 -6.28
C THR A 84 11.60 -6.40 -7.28
N VAL A 85 12.58 -5.63 -6.78
CA VAL A 85 13.62 -4.99 -7.59
C VAL A 85 14.83 -5.92 -7.73
N TYR A 86 15.37 -6.01 -8.93
CA TYR A 86 16.48 -6.91 -9.26
C TYR A 86 17.38 -6.32 -10.34
N LYS A 87 18.64 -6.76 -10.38
CA LYS A 87 19.56 -6.46 -11.50
C LYS A 87 19.13 -7.19 -12.77
N ASP A 88 18.82 -8.49 -12.63
CA ASP A 88 18.34 -9.38 -13.68
C ASP A 88 17.26 -10.29 -13.11
N SER A 89 16.20 -10.59 -13.86
CA SER A 89 15.00 -11.27 -13.35
C SER A 89 15.22 -12.71 -12.86
N ASN A 90 16.34 -13.33 -13.23
CA ASN A 90 16.72 -14.68 -12.84
C ASN A 90 17.98 -14.72 -11.95
N THR A 91 18.41 -13.57 -11.43
CA THR A 91 19.63 -13.45 -10.62
C THR A 91 19.31 -12.93 -9.24
N TYR A 92 19.83 -13.64 -8.24
CA TYR A 92 19.81 -13.21 -6.84
C TYR A 92 21.09 -12.44 -6.50
N PRO A 93 21.08 -11.52 -5.52
CA PRO A 93 19.95 -11.17 -4.66
C PRO A 93 18.88 -10.33 -5.37
N GLN A 94 17.62 -10.48 -4.92
CA GLN A 94 16.50 -9.63 -5.28
C GLN A 94 16.02 -8.90 -4.02
N SER A 95 15.51 -7.67 -4.18
CA SER A 95 15.11 -6.82 -3.07
C SER A 95 13.58 -6.61 -3.10
N PRO A 96 12.82 -7.29 -2.23
CA PRO A 96 11.38 -7.07 -2.11
C PRO A 96 11.08 -5.82 -1.27
N PHE A 97 10.19 -4.97 -1.76
CA PHE A 97 9.66 -3.79 -1.09
C PHE A 97 8.16 -3.96 -0.89
N GLN A 98 7.72 -4.04 0.36
CA GLN A 98 6.30 -4.02 0.69
C GLN A 98 5.80 -2.57 0.73
N ILE A 99 4.66 -2.32 0.10
CA ILE A 99 3.97 -1.04 0.02
C ILE A 99 2.54 -1.26 0.51
N ASP A 100 2.17 -0.50 1.54
CA ASP A 100 0.87 -0.60 2.20
C ASP A 100 0.01 0.59 1.76
N PHE A 101 -0.75 0.39 0.69
CA PHE A 101 -1.67 1.40 0.19
C PHE A 101 -2.86 1.52 1.13
N LYS A 102 -3.23 2.77 1.45
CA LYS A 102 -4.43 3.08 2.23
C LYS A 102 -5.33 4.07 1.49
N PHE A 103 -6.63 3.86 1.56
CA PHE A 103 -7.59 4.74 0.90
C PHE A 103 -8.98 4.73 1.54
N ARG A 104 -9.73 5.80 1.32
CA ARG A 104 -11.13 5.91 1.73
C ARG A 104 -11.90 6.80 0.77
N LYS A 105 -13.14 6.42 0.46
CA LYS A 105 -14.08 7.29 -0.25
C LYS A 105 -14.58 8.40 0.69
N ASN A 106 -14.65 9.62 0.20
CA ASN A 106 -15.14 10.80 0.88
C ASN A 106 -16.59 11.08 0.47
N ASP A 107 -17.28 11.96 1.20
CA ASP A 107 -18.70 12.29 0.95
C ASP A 107 -18.93 13.00 -0.40
N ASP A 108 -17.89 13.58 -0.99
CA ASP A 108 -17.92 14.25 -2.30
C ASP A 108 -17.55 13.31 -3.46
N ASP A 109 -17.67 11.99 -3.25
CA ASP A 109 -17.27 10.91 -4.17
C ASP A 109 -15.78 10.84 -4.54
N SER A 110 -14.94 11.74 -4.00
CA SER A 110 -13.49 11.64 -4.13
C SER A 110 -12.92 10.56 -3.20
N TYR A 111 -11.64 10.21 -3.41
CA TYR A 111 -10.91 9.32 -2.52
C TYR A 111 -9.75 10.05 -1.87
N THR A 112 -9.53 9.79 -0.59
CA THR A 112 -8.23 10.02 0.04
C THR A 112 -7.38 8.78 -0.23
N PHE A 113 -6.21 8.92 -0.83
CA PHE A 113 -5.33 7.82 -1.20
C PHE A 113 -3.89 8.09 -0.80
N GLY A 114 -3.22 7.12 -0.19
CA GLY A 114 -1.83 7.28 0.23
C GLY A 114 -1.17 5.95 0.54
N VAL A 115 0.01 6.05 1.15
CA VAL A 115 0.77 4.92 1.68
C VAL A 115 0.97 5.17 3.17
N ASP A 116 0.56 4.21 3.99
CA ASP A 116 0.52 4.40 5.45
C ASP A 116 1.87 4.80 6.01
N SER A 117 2.86 4.11 5.49
CA SER A 117 4.17 3.99 6.03
C SER A 117 5.11 5.13 5.58
N ILE A 118 4.77 5.82 4.48
CA ILE A 118 5.36 7.09 4.03
C ILE A 118 4.72 8.29 4.75
N GLY A 119 3.50 8.12 5.29
CA GLY A 119 2.74 9.22 5.87
C GLY A 119 2.29 10.26 4.85
N PHE A 120 2.18 9.89 3.56
CA PHE A 120 1.76 10.78 2.47
C PHE A 120 0.43 10.31 1.88
N ALA A 121 -0.46 11.27 1.61
CA ALA A 121 -1.73 11.04 0.94
C ALA A 121 -2.11 12.21 0.02
N THR A 122 -2.88 11.90 -1.02
CA THR A 122 -3.45 12.84 -1.98
C THR A 122 -4.96 12.59 -2.12
N LYS A 123 -5.64 13.53 -2.78
CA LYS A 123 -7.06 13.42 -3.14
C LYS A 123 -7.19 12.97 -4.59
N ILE A 124 -7.98 11.94 -4.83
CA ILE A 124 -8.34 11.44 -6.16
C ILE A 124 -9.80 11.78 -6.43
N THR A 125 -10.04 12.70 -7.35
CA THR A 125 -11.36 13.09 -7.86
C THR A 125 -11.78 12.30 -9.08
N SER A 126 -10.85 11.67 -9.80
CA SER A 126 -11.14 10.93 -11.03
C SER A 126 -10.30 9.67 -11.20
N LEU A 127 -10.95 8.51 -11.27
CA LEU A 127 -10.28 7.20 -11.43
C LEU A 127 -9.69 6.97 -12.83
N ILE A 128 -10.08 7.79 -13.81
CA ILE A 128 -9.54 7.77 -15.18
C ILE A 128 -8.35 8.71 -15.36
N ASN A 129 -8.15 9.66 -14.44
CA ASN A 129 -7.02 10.59 -14.48
C ASN A 129 -5.83 9.99 -13.73
N SER A 130 -4.98 9.25 -14.43
CA SER A 130 -3.80 8.60 -13.85
C SER A 130 -2.84 9.59 -13.15
N ASN A 131 -2.80 10.85 -13.60
CA ASN A 131 -1.95 11.89 -13.03
C ASN A 131 -2.29 12.22 -11.56
N GLU A 132 -3.50 11.92 -11.10
CA GLU A 132 -3.88 12.15 -9.70
C GLU A 132 -3.23 11.14 -8.75
N PHE A 133 -2.84 9.96 -9.26
CA PHE A 133 -2.14 8.93 -8.48
C PHE A 133 -0.62 9.18 -8.42
N THR A 134 -0.07 9.86 -9.43
CA THR A 134 1.36 10.13 -9.60
C THR A 134 2.04 10.70 -8.36
N PRO A 135 1.48 11.67 -7.61
CA PRO A 135 2.14 12.21 -6.42
C PRO A 135 2.47 11.15 -5.36
N VAL A 136 1.59 10.16 -5.16
CA VAL A 136 1.84 9.06 -4.21
C VAL A 136 2.90 8.12 -4.78
N PHE A 137 2.84 7.84 -6.08
CA PHE A 137 3.79 6.96 -6.75
C PHE A 137 5.21 7.54 -6.79
N ASP A 138 5.34 8.84 -7.05
CA ASP A 138 6.61 9.56 -6.98
C ASP A 138 7.20 9.47 -5.57
N LYS A 139 6.38 9.59 -4.52
CA LYS A 139 6.87 9.40 -3.14
C LYS A 139 7.36 7.99 -2.87
N ILE A 140 6.69 6.97 -3.38
CA ILE A 140 7.17 5.59 -3.27
C ILE A 140 8.51 5.43 -4.01
N GLN A 141 8.60 5.97 -5.22
CA GLN A 141 9.80 5.90 -6.05
C GLN A 141 10.98 6.62 -5.38
N GLU A 142 10.77 7.83 -4.86
CA GLU A 142 11.75 8.59 -4.09
C GLU A 142 12.27 7.78 -2.89
N CYS A 143 11.38 7.15 -2.11
CA CYS A 143 11.78 6.33 -0.95
C CYS A 143 12.62 5.12 -1.36
N ILE A 144 12.22 4.40 -2.41
CA ILE A 144 12.97 3.22 -2.89
C ILE A 144 14.34 3.63 -3.42
N LEU A 145 14.43 4.72 -4.20
CA LEU A 145 15.71 5.22 -4.70
C LEU A 145 16.61 5.72 -3.56
N GLY A 146 16.06 6.44 -2.59
CA GLY A 146 16.79 6.90 -1.41
C GLY A 146 17.38 5.73 -0.62
N HIS A 147 16.62 4.65 -0.44
CA HIS A 147 17.09 3.45 0.23
C HIS A 147 18.32 2.81 -0.45
N PHE A 148 18.35 2.79 -1.79
CA PHE A 148 19.53 2.30 -2.52
C PHE A 148 20.73 3.25 -2.40
N GLN A 149 20.50 4.56 -2.42
CA GLN A 149 21.57 5.56 -2.23
C GLN A 149 22.21 5.44 -0.84
N GLU A 150 21.40 5.28 0.21
CA GLU A 150 21.90 5.05 1.57
C GLU A 150 22.79 3.79 1.66
N PHE A 151 22.40 2.71 0.98
CA PHE A 151 23.23 1.51 0.91
C PHE A 151 24.53 1.73 0.14
N GLU A 152 24.50 2.47 -0.97
CA GLU A 152 25.73 2.82 -1.70
C GLU A 152 26.67 3.64 -0.82
N ASP A 153 26.16 4.64 -0.11
CA ASP A 153 26.93 5.47 0.81
C ASP A 153 27.51 4.65 1.98
N PHE A 154 26.76 3.67 2.49
CA PHE A 154 27.26 2.71 3.49
C PHE A 154 28.42 1.87 2.94
N LEU A 155 28.33 1.37 1.71
CA LEU A 155 29.38 0.56 1.08
C LEU A 155 30.70 1.33 0.89
N VAL A 156 30.62 2.64 0.65
CA VAL A 156 31.81 3.50 0.49
C VAL A 156 32.24 4.20 1.78
N GLY A 157 31.64 3.85 2.93
CA GLY A 157 32.03 4.37 4.24
C GLY A 157 31.70 5.84 4.46
N LYS A 158 30.72 6.40 3.74
CA LYS A 158 30.22 7.78 3.93
C LYS A 158 29.19 7.92 5.05
N HIS A 159 29.00 6.87 5.87
CA HIS A 159 28.03 6.84 6.95
C HIS A 159 28.73 6.72 8.31
N ASP A 160 28.49 7.68 9.21
CA ASP A 160 29.15 7.77 10.52
C ASP A 160 28.63 6.75 11.56
N LYS A 161 27.54 6.03 11.28
CA LYS A 161 26.99 4.98 12.16
C LYS A 161 27.24 3.58 11.57
N MET A 162 27.72 2.65 12.41
CA MET A 162 27.72 1.21 12.11
C MET A 162 26.28 0.75 11.86
N SER A 163 26.03 0.10 10.71
CA SER A 163 24.77 -0.60 10.48
C SER A 163 24.66 -1.71 11.52
N SER A 164 23.55 -1.74 12.26
CA SER A 164 23.24 -2.84 13.17
C SER A 164 23.01 -4.11 12.33
N ILE A 165 24.07 -4.87 12.08
CA ILE A 165 23.99 -6.23 11.55
C ILE A 165 23.31 -7.06 12.62
N GLY A 166 22.00 -7.18 12.51
CA GLY A 166 21.16 -8.00 13.38
C GLY A 166 19.82 -8.23 12.71
N PHE A 167 19.58 -9.49 12.35
CA PHE A 167 18.31 -10.20 12.17
C PHE A 167 16.99 -9.47 12.52
N ILE A 168 16.69 -8.34 11.89
CA ILE A 168 15.37 -7.73 12.00
C ILE A 168 14.82 -7.56 10.59
N GLN A 169 13.79 -8.37 10.32
CA GLN A 169 12.80 -8.17 9.27
C GLN A 169 11.95 -6.95 9.67
N GLU A 170 12.58 -5.80 9.78
CA GLU A 170 11.92 -4.53 10.10
C GLU A 170 11.49 -3.94 8.77
N GLY A 171 10.18 -3.81 8.58
CA GLY A 171 9.61 -3.20 7.39
C GLY A 171 10.26 -1.83 7.13
N ILE A 172 10.40 -1.50 5.84
CA ILE A 172 11.04 -0.29 5.27
C ILE A 172 10.72 1.01 6.02
N PHE A 173 9.59 1.05 6.72
CA PHE A 173 9.03 2.26 7.32
C PHE A 173 9.20 2.37 8.82
N ALA A 174 9.70 1.33 9.49
CA ALA A 174 10.11 1.43 10.89
C ALA A 174 11.30 2.39 11.08
N LYS A 175 12.18 2.49 10.06
CA LYS A 175 13.34 3.40 10.08
C LYS A 175 13.00 4.86 9.76
N ILE A 176 12.11 5.11 8.80
CA ILE A 176 11.79 6.50 8.38
C ILE A 176 11.15 7.31 9.52
N ASN A 177 10.41 6.66 10.42
CA ASN A 177 9.76 7.33 11.55
C ASN A 177 10.62 7.45 12.81
N SER A 178 11.66 6.63 12.99
CA SER A 178 12.56 6.76 14.14
C SER A 178 13.55 7.93 13.97
N GLU A 179 13.84 8.34 12.74
CA GLU A 179 14.78 9.43 12.44
C GLU A 179 14.18 10.84 12.53
N LYS A 180 12.87 10.98 12.75
CA LYS A 180 12.21 12.29 12.94
C LYS A 180 12.09 12.73 14.40
N ASN A 181 12.55 11.92 15.35
CA ASN A 181 12.43 12.17 16.79
C ASN A 181 13.78 12.17 17.54
N GLU A 182 14.85 12.67 16.92
CA GLU A 182 16.10 13.06 17.62
C GLU A 182 16.51 14.49 17.28
#